data_AF-A0A411DLC2-F1
#
_entry.id   AF-A0A411DLC2-F1
#
_cell.length_a   1.000
_cell.length_b   1.000
_cell.length_c   1.000
_cell.angle_alpha   90.00
_cell.angle_beta   90.00
_cell.angle_gamma   90.00
#
_symmetry.space_group_name_H-M   'P 1'
#
loop_
_entity.id
_entity.type
_entity.pdbx_description
1 polymer ?
#
loop_
_entity_poly.entity_id
_entity_poly.type
_entity_poly.pdbx_seq_one_letter_code
_entity_poly.pdbx_strand_id
1 'polypeptide(L)'
;MCKKQLIIIFLLLFCISYAQNEFTTIWKPNANGIIDHSIRFGGTGTDYTIYWHEVGYPEHNGMFDNVNSSSSEPLLIYFGPSFHPDPLQATYELKVISGNGLFYGFRANTDIIPPGGNQELIELSQWGNTTWLQQFDRAFANCPNLNVTAADTPDLTQITSLSQMFLNCSSLTGHTSFSYWNPFRITDMSGMFSGATRFNQNIGNWDTSKVTNFSSMFSSASSFNQDISGWNTMSGTDFSSMFADATAFNQPLNSWNTENATNFRYTFYNAAAFNQPLDNWNTGKVTDFEHMFENAVSFNQPIGNWDVSKADYFAGLNMFAGTSHFDQDISSWNIKLQNFNWNTIYFGFKNAGLSCTNYSNFLIALNNNPTWANSTITSGTIDAAGLVYSTPQAMLARAQLINKGFNIIGDSYISGCFLSTREASPKTKTSAYPNPTTGVINVESSVDENVYLYDNNGNLIKNILFRKGKNTTDLTEYPSGDYIFKGDTFFHKITKQ
;
A
#
# COMPACT_ATOMS: atom_id res chain seq x y z
N MET A 1 -23.33 25.54 -57.18
CA MET A 1 -22.25 25.51 -56.17
C MET A 1 -22.86 25.08 -54.85
N CYS A 2 -22.64 23.85 -54.42
CA CYS A 2 -22.94 23.42 -53.05
C CYS A 2 -21.89 22.37 -52.67
N LYS A 3 -20.93 22.78 -51.83
CA LYS A 3 -19.84 21.93 -51.31
C LYS A 3 -20.44 20.96 -50.28
N LYS A 4 -20.40 19.66 -50.55
CA LYS A 4 -20.61 18.64 -49.51
C LYS A 4 -19.32 18.51 -48.71
N GLN A 5 -19.34 18.98 -47.46
CA GLN A 5 -18.32 18.67 -46.46
C GLN A 5 -18.41 17.18 -46.11
N LEU A 6 -17.29 16.47 -46.27
CA LEU A 6 -17.11 15.12 -45.78
C LEU A 6 -16.83 15.23 -44.27
N ILE A 7 -17.82 14.86 -43.44
CA ILE A 7 -17.60 14.66 -42.00
C ILE A 7 -16.98 13.26 -41.86
N ILE A 8 -15.69 13.20 -41.52
CA ILE A 8 -15.02 11.97 -41.12
C ILE A 8 -15.47 11.68 -39.69
N ILE A 9 -16.41 10.75 -39.54
CA ILE A 9 -16.76 10.17 -38.24
C ILE A 9 -15.63 9.20 -37.88
N PHE A 10 -14.83 9.57 -36.88
CA PHE A 10 -13.85 8.68 -36.25
C PHE A 10 -14.64 7.65 -35.45
N LEU A 11 -14.88 6.48 -36.04
CA LEU A 11 -15.45 5.33 -35.34
C LEU A 11 -14.35 4.81 -34.40
N LEU A 12 -14.42 5.21 -33.13
CA LEU A 12 -13.77 4.48 -32.04
C LEU A 12 -14.37 3.07 -32.04
N LEU A 13 -13.70 2.14 -32.72
CA LEU A 13 -13.90 0.71 -32.54
C LEU A 13 -13.55 0.40 -31.09
N PHE A 14 -14.55 0.46 -30.20
CA PHE A 14 -14.55 -0.37 -29.03
C PHE A 14 -14.58 -1.81 -29.53
N CYS A 15 -13.41 -2.42 -29.68
CA CYS A 15 -13.29 -3.87 -29.71
C CYS A 15 -13.69 -4.36 -28.33
N ILE A 16 -14.99 -4.48 -28.09
CA ILE A 16 -15.50 -5.44 -27.13
C ILE A 16 -15.17 -6.78 -27.78
N SER A 17 -14.01 -7.35 -27.46
CA SER A 17 -13.75 -8.76 -27.77
C SER A 17 -14.83 -9.52 -27.02
N TYR A 18 -15.83 -10.04 -27.74
CA TYR A 18 -16.72 -11.04 -27.17
C TYR A 18 -15.86 -12.15 -26.59
N ALA A 19 -16.10 -12.53 -25.34
CA ALA A 19 -15.42 -13.68 -24.75
C ALA A 19 -15.59 -14.88 -25.68
N GLN A 20 -14.50 -15.58 -26.03
CA GLN A 20 -14.64 -16.91 -26.59
C GLN A 20 -15.15 -17.85 -25.49
N ASN A 21 -15.64 -19.04 -25.84
CA ASN A 21 -16.29 -19.89 -24.84
C ASN A 21 -15.28 -20.49 -23.84
N GLU A 22 -14.03 -20.71 -24.25
CA GLU A 22 -13.05 -21.40 -23.40
C GLU A 22 -12.44 -20.55 -22.27
N PHE A 23 -12.26 -21.15 -21.10
CA PHE A 23 -11.33 -20.66 -20.09
C PHE A 23 -9.91 -21.07 -20.48
N THR A 24 -8.99 -20.10 -20.64
CA THR A 24 -7.66 -20.35 -21.22
C THR A 24 -6.54 -19.95 -20.26
N THR A 25 -5.58 -20.86 -20.09
CA THR A 25 -4.42 -20.69 -19.21
C THR A 25 -3.15 -21.20 -19.88
N ILE A 26 -1.99 -20.67 -19.48
CA ILE A 26 -0.68 -21.14 -19.94
C ILE A 26 0.12 -21.66 -18.75
N TRP A 27 0.71 -22.84 -18.93
CA TRP A 27 1.43 -23.58 -17.92
C TRP A 27 2.87 -23.87 -18.33
N LYS A 28 3.80 -23.83 -17.37
CA LYS A 28 5.21 -24.20 -17.49
C LYS A 28 5.53 -25.28 -16.45
N PRO A 29 5.42 -26.57 -16.79
CA PRO A 29 5.70 -27.68 -15.86
C PRO A 29 7.08 -27.57 -15.20
N ASN A 30 8.06 -27.06 -15.96
CA ASN A 30 9.47 -27.05 -15.57
C ASN A 30 9.89 -25.72 -14.90
N ALA A 31 8.94 -25.02 -14.28
CA ALA A 31 9.17 -23.72 -13.64
C ALA A 31 10.19 -23.80 -12.48
N ASN A 32 10.33 -24.97 -11.85
CA ASN A 32 11.31 -25.23 -10.79
C ASN A 32 12.70 -25.66 -11.31
N GLY A 33 12.89 -25.75 -12.64
CA GLY A 33 14.14 -26.18 -13.26
C GLY A 33 14.34 -27.70 -13.34
N ILE A 34 13.33 -28.49 -12.96
CA ILE A 34 13.31 -29.95 -13.12
C ILE A 34 12.45 -30.28 -14.34
N ILE A 35 12.85 -31.29 -15.12
CA ILE A 35 12.03 -31.78 -16.23
C ILE A 35 10.93 -32.67 -15.66
N ASP A 36 9.71 -32.13 -15.69
CA ASP A 36 8.42 -32.78 -15.57
C ASP A 36 7.69 -32.66 -16.92
N HIS A 37 6.81 -33.61 -17.18
CA HIS A 37 5.96 -33.65 -18.38
C HIS A 37 4.49 -33.56 -18.00
N SER A 38 4.20 -33.11 -16.78
CA SER A 38 2.85 -33.06 -16.25
C SER A 38 2.58 -31.83 -15.40
N ILE A 39 1.29 -31.55 -15.20
CA ILE A 39 0.80 -30.56 -14.23
C ILE A 39 -0.35 -31.15 -13.43
N ARG A 40 -0.63 -30.56 -12.26
CA ARG A 40 -1.87 -30.80 -11.51
C ARG A 40 -2.88 -29.69 -11.79
N PHE A 41 -3.85 -29.98 -12.65
CA PHE A 41 -4.91 -29.06 -13.02
C PHE A 41 -6.04 -29.08 -11.98
N GLY A 42 -6.19 -27.98 -11.24
CA GLY A 42 -7.15 -27.85 -10.14
C GLY A 42 -8.56 -27.41 -10.56
N GLY A 43 -9.00 -27.77 -11.76
CA GLY A 43 -10.35 -27.48 -12.23
C GLY A 43 -11.42 -28.31 -11.52
N THR A 44 -12.60 -27.71 -11.30
CA THR A 44 -13.78 -28.37 -10.73
C THR A 44 -14.90 -28.34 -11.76
N GLY A 45 -15.46 -29.51 -12.06
CA GLY A 45 -16.51 -29.63 -13.06
C GLY A 45 -16.92 -31.07 -13.33
N THR A 46 -17.96 -31.21 -14.15
CA THR A 46 -18.46 -32.50 -14.63
C THR A 46 -18.68 -32.46 -16.13
N ASP A 47 -18.27 -33.50 -16.83
CA ASP A 47 -18.45 -33.68 -18.28
C ASP A 47 -17.96 -32.48 -19.14
N TYR A 48 -16.86 -31.85 -18.72
CA TYR A 48 -16.21 -30.78 -19.49
C TYR A 48 -15.02 -31.32 -20.29
N THR A 49 -14.57 -30.57 -21.30
CA THR A 49 -13.43 -30.94 -22.14
C THR A 49 -12.24 -30.05 -21.85
N ILE A 50 -11.05 -30.63 -21.85
CA ILE A 50 -9.76 -29.92 -21.83
C ILE A 50 -9.04 -30.23 -23.13
N TYR A 51 -8.72 -29.21 -23.90
CA TYR A 51 -7.78 -29.28 -25.00
C TYR A 51 -6.47 -28.62 -24.59
N TRP A 52 -5.34 -29.20 -24.97
CA TRP A 52 -4.04 -28.58 -24.72
C TRP A 52 -3.11 -28.74 -25.93
N HIS A 53 -2.20 -27.78 -26.09
CA HIS A 53 -1.08 -27.91 -27.01
C HIS A 53 0.18 -27.23 -26.47
N GLU A 54 1.35 -27.68 -26.90
CA GLU A 54 2.61 -27.01 -26.62
C GLU A 54 2.72 -25.71 -27.43
N VAL A 55 3.08 -24.61 -26.76
CA VAL A 55 3.18 -23.29 -27.39
C VAL A 55 4.38 -23.27 -28.34
N GLY A 56 4.12 -22.93 -29.60
CA GLY A 56 5.12 -22.97 -30.68
C GLY A 56 5.29 -24.35 -31.34
N TYR A 57 4.68 -25.40 -30.78
CA TYR A 57 4.72 -26.78 -31.31
C TYR A 57 3.30 -27.38 -31.32
N PRO A 58 2.37 -26.84 -32.14
CA PRO A 58 0.96 -27.22 -32.08
C PRO A 58 0.67 -28.70 -32.44
N GLU A 59 1.60 -29.38 -33.12
CA GLU A 59 1.52 -30.82 -33.38
C GLU A 59 1.66 -31.66 -32.09
N HIS A 60 2.25 -31.10 -31.03
CA HIS A 60 2.26 -31.70 -29.70
C HIS A 60 1.03 -31.20 -28.93
N ASN A 61 -0.04 -31.99 -28.99
CA ASN A 61 -1.34 -31.64 -28.41
C ASN A 61 -2.05 -32.86 -27.85
N GLY A 62 -3.12 -32.63 -27.10
CA GLY A 62 -3.99 -33.67 -26.60
C GLY A 62 -5.35 -33.13 -26.18
N MET A 63 -6.28 -34.05 -25.91
CA MET A 63 -7.65 -33.74 -25.54
C MET A 63 -8.13 -34.74 -24.47
N PHE A 64 -8.78 -34.21 -23.45
CA PHE A 64 -9.48 -34.99 -22.43
C PHE A 64 -10.97 -34.65 -22.54
N ASP A 65 -11.77 -35.62 -22.95
CA ASP A 65 -13.22 -35.52 -22.95
C ASP A 65 -13.83 -36.07 -21.66
N ASN A 66 -15.06 -35.64 -21.36
CA ASN A 66 -15.85 -36.15 -20.24
C ASN A 66 -15.14 -36.03 -18.88
N VAL A 67 -14.38 -34.94 -18.68
CA VAL A 67 -13.60 -34.73 -17.45
C VAL A 67 -14.55 -34.48 -16.28
N ASN A 68 -14.34 -35.25 -15.22
CA ASN A 68 -15.00 -35.06 -13.93
C ASN A 68 -13.90 -34.88 -12.88
N SER A 69 -13.87 -33.72 -12.23
CA SER A 69 -12.81 -33.38 -11.28
C SER A 69 -13.32 -32.44 -10.20
N SER A 70 -12.60 -32.41 -9.08
CA SER A 70 -12.87 -31.51 -7.96
C SER A 70 -11.59 -30.88 -7.44
N SER A 71 -11.72 -29.75 -6.75
CA SER A 71 -10.61 -29.06 -6.11
C SER A 71 -9.92 -29.85 -4.99
N SER A 72 -10.43 -31.02 -4.59
CA SER A 72 -9.78 -31.92 -3.63
C SER A 72 -8.93 -33.00 -4.30
N GLU A 73 -9.15 -33.24 -5.59
CA GLU A 73 -8.54 -34.32 -6.38
C GLU A 73 -8.16 -33.71 -7.75
N PRO A 74 -7.06 -32.94 -7.83
CA PRO A 74 -6.70 -32.23 -9.06
C PRO A 74 -6.34 -33.24 -10.16
N LEU A 75 -6.75 -32.94 -11.40
CA LEU A 75 -6.50 -33.80 -12.55
C LEU A 75 -5.01 -33.74 -12.91
N LEU A 76 -4.35 -34.90 -12.95
CA LEU A 76 -3.00 -35.02 -13.50
C LEU A 76 -3.08 -34.99 -15.03
N ILE A 77 -2.55 -33.94 -15.64
CA ILE A 77 -2.43 -33.84 -17.09
C ILE A 77 -0.99 -34.18 -17.46
N TYR A 78 -0.80 -35.28 -18.19
CA TYR A 78 0.50 -35.68 -18.72
C TYR A 78 0.58 -35.29 -20.20
N PHE A 79 1.52 -34.41 -20.52
CA PHE A 79 1.78 -33.93 -21.88
C PHE A 79 2.64 -34.90 -22.68
N GLY A 80 3.52 -35.66 -22.01
CA GLY A 80 4.56 -36.43 -22.68
C GLY A 80 5.83 -35.62 -22.92
N PRO A 81 6.86 -36.24 -23.53
CA PRO A 81 8.11 -35.56 -23.82
C PRO A 81 7.89 -34.37 -24.75
N SER A 82 8.30 -33.18 -24.28
CA SER A 82 8.22 -31.92 -25.03
C SER A 82 8.91 -32.00 -26.39
N PHE A 83 8.35 -31.29 -27.39
CA PHE A 83 8.94 -31.11 -28.71
C PHE A 83 9.86 -29.88 -28.77
N HIS A 84 9.86 -29.04 -27.73
CA HIS A 84 10.80 -27.94 -27.59
C HIS A 84 12.25 -28.47 -27.44
N PRO A 85 13.23 -27.94 -28.20
CA PRO A 85 14.63 -28.36 -28.14
C PRO A 85 15.28 -28.25 -26.75
N ASP A 86 14.77 -27.33 -25.93
CA ASP A 86 15.07 -27.21 -24.50
C ASP A 86 13.78 -27.48 -23.68
N PRO A 87 13.56 -28.71 -23.19
CA PRO A 87 12.35 -29.06 -22.46
C PRO A 87 12.07 -28.18 -21.24
N LEU A 88 13.10 -27.56 -20.63
CA LEU A 88 12.91 -26.66 -19.48
C LEU A 88 12.17 -25.36 -19.86
N GLN A 89 12.11 -24.99 -21.14
CA GLN A 89 11.38 -23.82 -21.62
C GLN A 89 9.99 -24.15 -22.15
N ALA A 90 9.61 -25.43 -22.22
CA ALA A 90 8.32 -25.84 -22.74
C ALA A 90 7.15 -25.22 -21.94
N THR A 91 6.19 -24.67 -22.67
CA THR A 91 4.93 -24.16 -22.11
C THR A 91 3.75 -24.72 -22.87
N TYR A 92 2.61 -24.82 -22.19
CA TYR A 92 1.41 -25.47 -22.71
C TYR A 92 0.21 -24.56 -22.52
N GLU A 93 -0.52 -24.30 -23.60
CA GLU A 93 -1.81 -23.63 -23.54
C GLU A 93 -2.89 -24.68 -23.26
N LEU A 94 -3.72 -24.41 -22.25
CA LEU A 94 -4.87 -25.23 -21.88
C LEU A 94 -6.15 -24.43 -22.13
N LYS A 95 -7.08 -25.04 -22.86
CA LYS A 95 -8.42 -24.52 -23.15
C LYS A 95 -9.46 -25.43 -22.53
N VAL A 96 -10.27 -24.88 -21.64
CA VAL A 96 -11.32 -25.61 -20.92
C VAL A 96 -12.67 -25.17 -21.46
N ILE A 97 -13.47 -26.14 -21.92
CA ILE A 97 -14.78 -25.90 -22.54
C ILE A 97 -15.81 -26.75 -21.79
N SER A 98 -16.86 -26.13 -21.26
CA SER A 98 -17.92 -26.84 -20.53
C SER A 98 -18.64 -27.90 -21.39
N GLY A 99 -18.74 -27.70 -22.71
CA GLY A 99 -19.39 -28.65 -23.62
C GLY A 99 -20.87 -28.86 -23.25
N ASN A 100 -21.27 -30.12 -23.08
CA ASN A 100 -22.60 -30.49 -22.55
C ASN A 100 -22.64 -30.51 -21.01
N GLY A 101 -21.47 -30.48 -20.36
CA GLY A 101 -21.30 -30.47 -18.92
C GLY A 101 -21.16 -29.06 -18.34
N LEU A 102 -20.37 -28.95 -17.27
CA LEU A 102 -20.15 -27.71 -16.53
C LEU A 102 -18.75 -27.66 -15.93
N PHE A 103 -17.99 -26.63 -16.29
CA PHE A 103 -16.80 -26.18 -15.56
C PHE A 103 -17.19 -24.96 -14.70
N TYR A 104 -16.98 -25.02 -13.38
CA TYR A 104 -17.53 -24.01 -12.46
C TYR A 104 -16.62 -23.61 -11.30
N GLY A 105 -15.39 -24.12 -11.26
CA GLY A 105 -14.44 -23.83 -10.20
C GLY A 105 -13.00 -24.10 -10.64
N PHE A 106 -12.08 -23.39 -10.03
CA PHE A 106 -10.65 -23.59 -10.22
C PHE A 106 -9.95 -23.27 -8.91
N ARG A 107 -9.01 -24.12 -8.50
CA ARG A 107 -8.14 -23.84 -7.36
C ARG A 107 -6.71 -24.26 -7.66
N ALA A 108 -5.82 -23.29 -7.75
CA ALA A 108 -4.40 -23.52 -7.75
C ALA A 108 -3.98 -24.07 -6.38
N ASN A 109 -3.34 -25.24 -6.39
CA ASN A 109 -2.87 -25.97 -5.21
C ASN A 109 -4.00 -26.57 -4.33
N THR A 110 -4.02 -27.90 -4.25
CA THR A 110 -4.98 -28.67 -3.44
C THR A 110 -4.36 -29.18 -2.13
N ASP A 111 -3.06 -28.92 -1.91
CA ASP A 111 -2.34 -29.37 -0.73
C ASP A 111 -2.23 -28.26 0.33
N ILE A 112 -2.47 -28.65 1.57
CA ILE A 112 -2.51 -27.83 2.77
C ILE A 112 -1.07 -27.40 3.14
N ILE A 113 -0.53 -26.35 2.49
CA ILE A 113 0.55 -25.37 2.88
C ILE A 113 1.73 -25.86 3.81
N PRO A 114 3.05 -25.50 3.65
CA PRO A 114 3.91 -25.02 2.51
C PRO A 114 5.32 -25.74 2.42
N PRO A 115 6.28 -25.40 1.52
CA PRO A 115 6.40 -24.27 0.56
C PRO A 115 6.58 -24.72 -0.90
N GLY A 116 5.54 -24.54 -1.70
CA GLY A 116 5.60 -24.73 -3.13
C GLY A 116 4.30 -24.18 -3.71
N GLY A 117 4.33 -22.93 -4.13
CA GLY A 117 3.22 -22.36 -4.90
C GLY A 117 3.02 -23.14 -6.20
N ASN A 118 1.85 -23.01 -6.83
CA ASN A 118 1.66 -23.48 -8.19
C ASN A 118 2.43 -22.53 -9.13
N GLN A 119 3.76 -22.72 -9.19
CA GLN A 119 4.71 -21.97 -10.01
C GLN A 119 4.55 -22.30 -11.50
N GLU A 120 3.86 -23.39 -11.81
CA GLU A 120 3.65 -23.88 -13.16
C GLU A 120 2.58 -23.06 -13.88
N LEU A 121 1.55 -22.55 -13.19
CA LEU A 121 0.60 -21.61 -13.81
C LEU A 121 1.25 -20.23 -13.98
N ILE A 122 1.46 -19.83 -15.23
CA ILE A 122 2.16 -18.58 -15.57
C ILE A 122 1.25 -17.53 -16.20
N GLU A 123 0.13 -17.92 -16.83
CA GLU A 123 -0.77 -16.97 -17.47
C GLU A 123 -2.24 -17.41 -17.41
N LEU A 124 -3.12 -16.44 -17.18
CA LEU A 124 -4.55 -16.53 -17.47
C LEU A 124 -4.86 -15.55 -18.60
N SER A 125 -5.08 -16.11 -19.80
CA SER A 125 -5.24 -15.36 -21.04
C SER A 125 -6.71 -15.18 -21.43
N GLN A 126 -7.64 -15.94 -20.84
CA GLN A 126 -9.07 -15.76 -21.07
C GLN A 126 -9.93 -16.33 -19.94
N TRP A 127 -10.97 -15.61 -19.51
CA TRP A 127 -11.96 -16.10 -18.54
C TRP A 127 -13.02 -17.02 -19.15
N GLY A 128 -13.41 -16.71 -20.38
CA GLY A 128 -14.44 -17.43 -21.12
C GLY A 128 -15.85 -17.19 -20.57
N ASN A 129 -16.78 -18.11 -20.86
CA ASN A 129 -18.17 -18.04 -20.39
C ASN A 129 -18.43 -18.82 -19.09
N THR A 130 -17.37 -19.10 -18.33
CA THR A 130 -17.40 -19.94 -17.13
C THR A 130 -18.33 -19.36 -16.07
N THR A 131 -19.39 -20.10 -15.69
CA THR A 131 -20.25 -19.75 -14.56
C THR A 131 -19.61 -20.23 -13.26
N TRP A 132 -18.95 -19.34 -12.52
CA TRP A 132 -18.30 -19.65 -11.25
C TRP A 132 -19.33 -19.83 -10.13
N LEU A 133 -19.43 -21.01 -9.51
CA LEU A 133 -20.53 -21.26 -8.55
C LEU A 133 -20.15 -21.08 -7.08
N GLN A 134 -19.04 -21.62 -6.58
CA GLN A 134 -18.71 -21.53 -5.13
C GLN A 134 -17.22 -21.56 -4.77
N GLN A 135 -16.30 -21.73 -5.72
CA GLN A 135 -14.86 -21.95 -5.43
C GLN A 135 -13.95 -20.93 -6.11
N PHE A 136 -14.42 -19.69 -6.25
CA PHE A 136 -13.58 -18.64 -6.83
C PHE A 136 -12.70 -17.94 -5.78
N ASP A 137 -12.99 -18.15 -4.49
CA ASP A 137 -12.06 -17.83 -3.42
C ASP A 137 -10.78 -18.67 -3.57
N ARG A 138 -9.63 -18.03 -3.34
CA ARG A 138 -8.31 -18.66 -3.43
C ARG A 138 -8.00 -19.31 -4.78
N ALA A 139 -8.76 -19.00 -5.84
CA ALA A 139 -8.66 -19.68 -7.13
C ALA A 139 -7.23 -19.71 -7.69
N PHE A 140 -6.48 -18.62 -7.52
CA PHE A 140 -5.11 -18.48 -7.99
C PHE A 140 -4.11 -18.23 -6.84
N ALA A 141 -4.50 -18.55 -5.60
CA ALA A 141 -3.64 -18.32 -4.45
C ALA A 141 -2.31 -19.08 -4.57
N ASN A 142 -1.22 -18.40 -4.23
CA ASN A 142 0.16 -18.89 -4.30
C ASN A 142 0.58 -19.32 -5.71
N CYS A 143 0.16 -18.60 -6.75
CA CYS A 143 0.73 -18.68 -8.09
C CYS A 143 1.75 -17.54 -8.31
N PRO A 144 3.00 -17.65 -7.84
CA PRO A 144 3.95 -16.54 -7.84
C PRO A 144 4.36 -16.07 -9.24
N ASN A 145 4.20 -16.93 -10.25
CA ASN A 145 4.54 -16.66 -11.65
C ASN A 145 3.34 -16.22 -12.50
N LEU A 146 2.11 -16.28 -11.96
CA LEU A 146 0.90 -15.97 -12.71
C LEU A 146 0.82 -14.47 -13.04
N ASN A 147 0.51 -14.19 -14.30
CA ASN A 147 -0.06 -12.92 -14.72
C ASN A 147 -1.44 -13.13 -15.37
N VAL A 148 -2.32 -12.14 -15.25
CA VAL A 148 -3.63 -12.14 -15.91
C VAL A 148 -3.57 -11.18 -17.10
N THR A 149 -3.54 -11.72 -18.31
CA THR A 149 -3.50 -10.98 -19.58
C THR A 149 -4.86 -10.92 -20.26
N ALA A 150 -5.84 -11.66 -19.73
CA ALA A 150 -7.20 -11.73 -20.21
C ALA A 150 -7.85 -10.37 -20.48
N ALA A 151 -8.30 -10.16 -21.71
CA ALA A 151 -9.00 -8.95 -22.13
C ALA A 151 -10.50 -8.98 -21.80
N ASP A 152 -11.06 -10.17 -21.61
CA ASP A 152 -12.43 -10.38 -21.15
C ASP A 152 -12.52 -10.30 -19.61
N THR A 153 -13.73 -10.46 -19.07
CA THR A 153 -14.03 -10.33 -17.64
C THR A 153 -14.67 -11.60 -17.11
N PRO A 154 -14.37 -12.02 -15.87
CA PRO A 154 -15.03 -13.17 -15.26
C PRO A 154 -16.51 -12.88 -14.96
N ASP A 155 -17.37 -13.89 -15.08
CA ASP A 155 -18.75 -13.82 -14.61
C ASP A 155 -18.81 -14.01 -13.09
N LEU A 156 -18.87 -12.90 -12.35
CA LEU A 156 -18.94 -12.91 -10.89
C LEU A 156 -20.39 -12.96 -10.35
N THR A 157 -21.39 -13.18 -11.21
CA THR A 157 -22.81 -13.04 -10.82
C THR A 157 -23.31 -14.09 -9.83
N GLN A 158 -22.59 -15.21 -9.67
CA GLN A 158 -22.99 -16.31 -8.78
C GLN A 158 -22.12 -16.45 -7.53
N ILE A 159 -21.04 -15.66 -7.40
CA ILE A 159 -20.14 -15.73 -6.24
C ILE A 159 -20.36 -14.57 -5.27
N THR A 160 -19.92 -14.77 -4.02
CA THR A 160 -19.99 -13.75 -2.95
C THR A 160 -18.63 -13.48 -2.30
N SER A 161 -17.59 -14.22 -2.67
CA SER A 161 -16.24 -14.04 -2.11
C SER A 161 -15.20 -14.06 -3.21
N LEU A 162 -14.29 -13.08 -3.14
CA LEU A 162 -13.02 -13.03 -3.88
C LEU A 162 -11.83 -13.22 -2.92
N SER A 163 -12.09 -13.71 -1.71
CA SER A 163 -11.06 -13.78 -0.68
C SER A 163 -9.86 -14.59 -1.16
N GLN A 164 -8.67 -13.99 -0.99
CA GLN A 164 -7.38 -14.55 -1.31
C GLN A 164 -7.21 -15.03 -2.76
N MET A 165 -8.06 -14.59 -3.69
CA MET A 165 -8.07 -15.06 -5.08
C MET A 165 -6.69 -15.00 -5.74
N PHE A 166 -5.92 -13.93 -5.50
CA PHE A 166 -4.56 -13.71 -6.00
C PHE A 166 -3.52 -13.57 -4.87
N LEU A 167 -3.77 -14.18 -3.71
CA LEU A 167 -2.82 -14.21 -2.60
C LEU A 167 -1.43 -14.71 -3.09
N ASN A 168 -0.35 -14.01 -2.75
CA ASN A 168 1.03 -14.30 -3.11
C ASN A 168 1.30 -14.47 -4.62
N CYS A 169 0.50 -13.82 -5.49
CA CYS A 169 0.78 -13.75 -6.93
C CYS A 169 1.77 -12.62 -7.24
N SER A 170 3.03 -12.78 -6.85
CA SER A 170 4.06 -11.72 -6.97
C SER A 170 4.31 -11.21 -8.39
N SER A 171 4.06 -12.03 -9.41
CA SER A 171 4.21 -11.63 -10.82
C SER A 171 2.98 -10.98 -11.44
N LEU A 172 1.86 -10.89 -10.70
CA LEU A 172 0.60 -10.35 -11.20
C LEU A 172 0.75 -8.86 -11.50
N THR A 173 0.79 -8.51 -12.79
CA THR A 173 0.64 -7.11 -13.23
C THR A 173 -0.79 -6.81 -13.62
N GLY A 174 -1.53 -7.81 -14.12
CA GLY A 174 -2.89 -7.69 -14.62
C GLY A 174 -2.99 -6.99 -15.98
N HIS A 175 -4.21 -7.00 -16.52
CA HIS A 175 -4.62 -6.30 -17.76
C HIS A 175 -5.58 -5.15 -17.40
N THR A 176 -5.78 -4.19 -18.30
CA THR A 176 -6.70 -3.05 -18.07
C THR A 176 -8.16 -3.46 -17.87
N SER A 177 -8.50 -4.69 -18.26
CA SER A 177 -9.82 -5.30 -18.10
C SER A 177 -10.27 -5.45 -16.65
N PHE A 178 -9.34 -5.44 -15.67
CA PHE A 178 -9.70 -5.41 -14.24
C PHE A 178 -10.68 -4.28 -13.93
N SER A 179 -10.57 -3.13 -14.61
CA SER A 179 -11.48 -1.99 -14.41
C SER A 179 -12.93 -2.24 -14.84
N TYR A 180 -13.17 -3.31 -15.62
CA TYR A 180 -14.50 -3.69 -16.12
C TYR A 180 -15.13 -4.85 -15.35
N TRP A 181 -14.46 -5.39 -14.33
CA TRP A 181 -15.04 -6.43 -13.49
C TRP A 181 -16.23 -5.88 -12.70
N ASN A 182 -17.24 -6.73 -12.48
CA ASN A 182 -18.46 -6.36 -11.77
C ASN A 182 -18.64 -7.17 -10.48
N PRO A 183 -18.04 -6.76 -9.34
CA PRO A 183 -18.12 -7.47 -8.07
C PRO A 183 -19.36 -7.11 -7.22
N PHE A 184 -20.49 -6.68 -7.80
CA PHE A 184 -21.66 -6.15 -7.06
C PHE A 184 -22.33 -7.10 -6.04
N ARG A 185 -21.98 -8.40 -6.04
CA ARG A 185 -22.45 -9.40 -5.05
C ARG A 185 -21.40 -9.77 -4.02
N ILE A 186 -20.16 -9.32 -4.19
CA ILE A 186 -19.05 -9.70 -3.33
C ILE A 186 -19.23 -9.05 -1.95
N THR A 187 -19.14 -9.88 -0.93
CA THR A 187 -19.17 -9.47 0.49
C THR A 187 -17.80 -9.59 1.14
N ASP A 188 -16.90 -10.40 0.58
CA ASP A 188 -15.56 -10.66 1.12
C ASP A 188 -14.48 -10.50 0.04
N MET A 189 -13.57 -9.55 0.24
CA MET A 189 -12.39 -9.31 -0.59
C MET A 189 -11.08 -9.54 0.18
N SER A 190 -11.16 -10.19 1.34
CA SER A 190 -10.01 -10.32 2.24
C SER A 190 -8.82 -11.00 1.58
N GLY A 191 -7.65 -10.36 1.68
CA GLY A 191 -6.40 -10.88 1.13
C GLY A 191 -6.36 -11.05 -0.39
N MET A 192 -7.33 -10.52 -1.16
CA MET A 192 -7.46 -10.79 -2.60
C MET A 192 -6.15 -10.56 -3.36
N PHE A 193 -5.43 -9.48 -3.07
CA PHE A 193 -4.15 -9.12 -3.69
C PHE A 193 -2.99 -9.10 -2.69
N SER A 194 -3.14 -9.76 -1.53
CA SER A 194 -2.06 -9.81 -0.55
C SER A 194 -0.83 -10.49 -1.15
N GLY A 195 0.36 -9.88 -1.03
CA GLY A 195 1.60 -10.38 -1.63
C GLY A 195 1.69 -10.25 -3.16
N ALA A 196 0.72 -9.63 -3.83
CA ALA A 196 0.79 -9.32 -5.25
C ALA A 196 1.67 -8.07 -5.49
N THR A 197 2.97 -8.20 -5.26
CA THR A 197 3.94 -7.09 -5.16
C THR A 197 4.02 -6.19 -6.39
N ARG A 198 3.62 -6.67 -7.58
CA ARG A 198 3.62 -5.92 -8.85
C ARG A 198 2.24 -5.42 -9.28
N PHE A 199 1.17 -5.74 -8.55
CA PHE A 199 -0.18 -5.38 -8.92
C PHE A 199 -0.43 -3.87 -8.71
N ASN A 200 -0.93 -3.20 -9.74
CA ASN A 200 -1.26 -1.78 -9.70
C ASN A 200 -2.31 -1.41 -10.77
N GLN A 201 -3.26 -2.30 -11.08
CA GLN A 201 -4.30 -2.04 -12.08
C GLN A 201 -5.45 -1.22 -11.51
N ASN A 202 -6.06 -0.38 -12.36
CA ASN A 202 -7.20 0.44 -11.97
C ASN A 202 -8.41 -0.45 -11.62
N ILE A 203 -8.85 -0.33 -10.37
CA ILE A 203 -10.01 -1.00 -9.77
C ILE A 203 -10.94 0.00 -9.05
N GLY A 204 -10.75 1.30 -9.27
CA GLY A 204 -11.50 2.36 -8.60
C GLY A 204 -13.01 2.36 -8.93
N ASN A 205 -13.39 1.76 -10.07
CA ASN A 205 -14.78 1.67 -10.53
C ASN A 205 -15.55 0.45 -10.01
N TRP A 206 -14.94 -0.39 -9.17
CA TRP A 206 -15.62 -1.57 -8.61
C TRP A 206 -16.77 -1.19 -7.67
N ASP A 207 -17.89 -1.90 -7.78
CA ASP A 207 -18.98 -1.79 -6.80
C ASP A 207 -18.64 -2.59 -5.54
N THR A 208 -18.19 -1.89 -4.51
CA THR A 208 -17.84 -2.46 -3.20
C THR A 208 -18.98 -2.33 -2.17
N SER A 209 -20.18 -1.90 -2.56
CA SER A 209 -21.25 -1.51 -1.63
C SER A 209 -21.72 -2.61 -0.68
N LYS A 210 -21.48 -3.88 -1.02
CA LYS A 210 -21.81 -5.05 -0.18
C LYS A 210 -20.62 -5.66 0.55
N VAL A 211 -19.41 -5.18 0.29
CA VAL A 211 -18.20 -5.73 0.89
C VAL A 211 -18.17 -5.37 2.37
N THR A 212 -18.12 -6.38 3.23
CA THR A 212 -18.02 -6.23 4.68
C THR A 212 -16.59 -6.49 5.17
N ASN A 213 -15.82 -7.30 4.45
CA ASN A 213 -14.45 -7.67 4.79
C ASN A 213 -13.44 -7.22 3.72
N PHE A 214 -12.63 -6.22 4.06
CA PHE A 214 -11.51 -5.70 3.26
C PHE A 214 -10.15 -6.11 3.83
N SER A 215 -10.13 -6.95 4.88
CA SER A 215 -8.91 -7.25 5.63
C SER A 215 -7.80 -7.79 4.72
N SER A 216 -6.58 -7.28 4.90
CA SER A 216 -5.38 -7.68 4.16
C SER A 216 -5.46 -7.54 2.63
N MET A 217 -6.48 -6.89 2.05
CA MET A 217 -6.73 -6.91 0.60
C MET A 217 -5.49 -6.55 -0.24
N PHE A 218 -4.70 -5.57 0.20
CA PHE A 218 -3.45 -5.13 -0.44
C PHE A 218 -2.23 -5.30 0.46
N SER A 219 -2.30 -6.17 1.47
CA SER A 219 -1.16 -6.40 2.36
C SER A 219 0.05 -6.90 1.57
N SER A 220 1.22 -6.27 1.69
CA SER A 220 2.44 -6.52 0.92
C SER A 220 2.30 -6.33 -0.60
N ALA A 221 1.25 -5.67 -1.09
CA ALA A 221 1.14 -5.24 -2.49
C ALA A 221 1.96 -3.96 -2.71
N SER A 222 3.29 -4.08 -2.62
CA SER A 222 4.22 -2.94 -2.49
C SER A 222 4.13 -1.89 -3.61
N SER A 223 3.70 -2.27 -4.81
CA SER A 223 3.55 -1.33 -5.95
C SER A 223 2.16 -0.70 -6.07
N PHE A 224 1.18 -1.13 -5.27
CA PHE A 224 -0.19 -0.68 -5.40
C PHE A 224 -0.35 0.77 -4.96
N ASN A 225 -0.85 1.62 -5.86
CA ASN A 225 -1.10 3.04 -5.62
C ASN A 225 -2.23 3.59 -6.52
N GLN A 226 -3.25 2.79 -6.81
CA GLN A 226 -4.40 3.22 -7.62
C GLN A 226 -5.46 3.92 -6.78
N ASP A 227 -6.11 4.91 -7.37
CA ASP A 227 -7.19 5.66 -6.73
C ASP A 227 -8.41 4.74 -6.51
N ILE A 228 -8.77 4.61 -5.23
CA ILE A 228 -9.92 3.85 -4.72
C ILE A 228 -10.81 4.73 -3.83
N SER A 229 -10.67 6.06 -3.94
CA SER A 229 -11.46 7.04 -3.18
C SER A 229 -12.97 6.95 -3.49
N GLY A 230 -13.33 6.42 -4.67
CA GLY A 230 -14.70 6.23 -5.13
C GLY A 230 -15.42 4.98 -4.60
N TRP A 231 -14.73 4.11 -3.86
CA TRP A 231 -15.35 2.91 -3.31
C TRP A 231 -16.42 3.24 -2.26
N ASN A 232 -17.52 2.45 -2.28
CA ASN A 232 -18.52 2.51 -1.24
C ASN A 232 -18.14 1.54 -0.11
N THR A 233 -17.69 2.10 1.02
CA THR A 233 -17.22 1.34 2.18
C THR A 233 -18.24 1.26 3.32
N MET A 234 -19.49 1.74 3.11
CA MET A 234 -20.50 1.82 4.18
C MET A 234 -20.79 0.47 4.86
N SER A 235 -20.75 -0.63 4.11
CA SER A 235 -20.96 -1.99 4.66
C SER A 235 -19.71 -2.57 5.33
N GLY A 236 -18.54 -1.95 5.16
CA GLY A 236 -17.26 -2.45 5.64
C GLY A 236 -17.17 -2.46 7.17
N THR A 237 -16.83 -3.61 7.73
CA THR A 237 -16.62 -3.79 9.18
C THR A 237 -15.16 -4.07 9.53
N ASP A 238 -14.42 -4.74 8.63
CA ASP A 238 -13.02 -5.11 8.86
C ASP A 238 -12.09 -4.56 7.76
N PHE A 239 -11.15 -3.70 8.16
CA PHE A 239 -10.11 -3.10 7.31
C PHE A 239 -8.70 -3.46 7.82
N SER A 240 -8.60 -4.48 8.67
CA SER A 240 -7.34 -4.85 9.30
C SER A 240 -6.30 -5.24 8.26
N SER A 241 -5.07 -4.75 8.42
CA SER A 241 -3.92 -4.99 7.53
C SER A 241 -4.15 -4.63 6.06
N MET A 242 -5.21 -3.88 5.71
CA MET A 242 -5.62 -3.67 4.30
C MET A 242 -4.47 -3.15 3.42
N PHE A 243 -3.65 -2.23 3.94
CA PHE A 243 -2.47 -1.66 3.26
C PHE A 243 -1.16 -1.93 4.01
N ALA A 244 -1.12 -2.94 4.89
CA ALA A 244 0.10 -3.32 5.58
C ALA A 244 1.21 -3.62 4.57
N ASP A 245 2.39 -3.02 4.68
CA ASP A 245 3.53 -3.15 3.76
C ASP A 245 3.26 -2.69 2.30
N ALA A 246 2.14 -2.00 2.03
CA ALA A 246 1.86 -1.37 0.73
C ALA A 246 2.66 -0.05 0.61
N THR A 247 3.99 -0.19 0.52
CA THR A 247 4.94 0.93 0.68
C THR A 247 4.75 2.10 -0.30
N ALA A 248 4.20 1.88 -1.50
CA ALA A 248 3.92 2.93 -2.48
C ALA A 248 2.54 3.61 -2.32
N PHE A 249 1.64 3.07 -1.50
CA PHE A 249 0.26 3.54 -1.42
C PHE A 249 0.15 4.92 -0.76
N ASN A 250 -0.43 5.89 -1.49
CA ASN A 250 -0.63 7.26 -1.01
C ASN A 250 -1.83 7.93 -1.71
N GLN A 251 -2.99 7.24 -1.73
CA GLN A 251 -4.22 7.74 -2.37
C GLN A 251 -5.24 8.24 -1.35
N PRO A 252 -6.08 9.23 -1.70
CA PRO A 252 -7.03 9.83 -0.78
C PRO A 252 -8.09 8.81 -0.33
N LEU A 253 -8.32 8.73 0.99
CA LEU A 253 -9.32 7.84 1.59
C LEU A 253 -10.35 8.59 2.46
N ASN A 254 -10.26 9.92 2.53
CA ASN A 254 -11.10 10.74 3.41
C ASN A 254 -12.58 10.78 2.99
N SER A 255 -12.92 10.25 1.82
CA SER A 255 -14.29 10.11 1.32
C SER A 255 -14.99 8.83 1.79
N TRP A 256 -14.24 7.87 2.36
CA TRP A 256 -14.79 6.60 2.80
C TRP A 256 -15.73 6.77 3.98
N ASN A 257 -16.86 6.04 3.94
CA ASN A 257 -17.74 5.93 5.08
C ASN A 257 -17.28 4.75 5.95
N THR A 258 -16.81 5.04 7.17
CA THR A 258 -16.31 4.04 8.12
C THR A 258 -17.24 3.85 9.33
N GLU A 259 -18.49 4.30 9.27
CA GLU A 259 -19.43 4.27 10.42
C GLU A 259 -19.72 2.87 10.98
N ASN A 260 -19.46 1.82 10.19
CA ASN A 260 -19.63 0.42 10.56
C ASN A 260 -18.32 -0.30 10.82
N ALA A 261 -17.17 0.37 10.62
CA ALA A 261 -15.86 -0.21 10.88
C ALA A 261 -15.70 -0.53 12.37
N THR A 262 -15.24 -1.74 12.67
CA THR A 262 -14.90 -2.19 14.02
C THR A 262 -13.41 -2.46 14.18
N ASN A 263 -12.68 -2.67 13.07
CA ASN A 263 -11.29 -3.12 13.10
C ASN A 263 -10.39 -2.37 12.08
N PHE A 264 -9.42 -1.61 12.60
CA PHE A 264 -8.35 -0.92 11.85
C PHE A 264 -6.94 -1.41 12.21
N ARG A 265 -6.84 -2.59 12.81
CA ARG A 265 -5.58 -3.21 13.21
C ARG A 265 -4.61 -3.29 12.02
N TYR A 266 -3.38 -2.81 12.15
CA TYR A 266 -2.34 -2.83 11.10
C TYR A 266 -2.70 -2.16 9.75
N THR A 267 -3.80 -1.40 9.63
CA THR A 267 -4.30 -0.96 8.31
C THR A 267 -3.24 -0.26 7.45
N PHE A 268 -2.36 0.55 8.04
CA PHE A 268 -1.24 1.24 7.37
C PHE A 268 0.13 0.84 7.95
N TYR A 269 0.24 -0.35 8.56
CA TYR A 269 1.51 -0.86 9.07
C TYR A 269 2.58 -0.84 7.97
N ASN A 270 3.72 -0.19 8.21
CA ASN A 270 4.81 -0.05 7.24
C ASN A 270 4.39 0.53 5.86
N ALA A 271 3.26 1.24 5.77
CA ALA A 271 2.84 1.96 4.56
C ALA A 271 3.64 3.27 4.44
N ALA A 272 4.93 3.15 4.10
CA ALA A 272 5.91 4.21 4.24
C ALA A 272 5.56 5.54 3.54
N ALA A 273 4.89 5.49 2.38
CA ALA A 273 4.50 6.68 1.62
C ALA A 273 3.17 7.32 2.05
N PHE A 274 2.36 6.64 2.87
CA PHE A 274 1.00 7.06 3.15
C PHE A 274 0.97 8.33 4.02
N ASN A 275 0.36 9.40 3.49
CA ASN A 275 0.19 10.67 4.20
C ASN A 275 -1.05 11.42 3.68
N GLN A 276 -2.22 10.77 3.70
CA GLN A 276 -3.48 11.34 3.23
C GLN A 276 -4.46 11.60 4.38
N PRO A 277 -5.30 12.65 4.30
CA PRO A 277 -6.26 12.98 5.36
C PRO A 277 -7.20 11.82 5.68
N LEU A 278 -7.51 11.66 6.97
CA LEU A 278 -8.43 10.65 7.51
C LEU A 278 -9.39 11.26 8.56
N ASP A 279 -9.47 12.58 8.63
CA ASP A 279 -10.24 13.33 9.63
C ASP A 279 -11.77 13.13 9.48
N ASN A 280 -12.26 12.71 8.32
CA ASN A 280 -13.68 12.39 8.13
C ASN A 280 -14.07 10.97 8.57
N TRP A 281 -13.10 10.12 8.93
CA TRP A 281 -13.41 8.76 9.35
C TRP A 281 -14.19 8.76 10.67
N ASN A 282 -15.34 8.09 10.67
CA ASN A 282 -16.08 7.80 11.89
C ASN A 282 -15.48 6.57 12.56
N THR A 283 -14.88 6.76 13.73
CA THR A 283 -14.23 5.71 14.50
C THR A 283 -15.03 5.25 15.73
N GLY A 284 -16.24 5.76 15.93
CA GLY A 284 -17.02 5.56 17.16
C GLY A 284 -17.48 4.12 17.44
N LYS A 285 -17.29 3.19 16.48
CA LYS A 285 -17.51 1.74 16.65
C LYS A 285 -16.22 0.92 16.65
N VAL A 286 -15.06 1.54 16.38
CA VAL A 286 -13.79 0.83 16.25
C VAL A 286 -13.30 0.40 17.62
N THR A 287 -12.99 -0.88 17.73
CA THR A 287 -12.49 -1.50 18.95
C THR A 287 -11.00 -1.84 18.87
N ASP A 288 -10.42 -1.90 17.68
CA ASP A 288 -9.02 -2.25 17.45
C ASP A 288 -8.31 -1.29 16.48
N PHE A 289 -7.22 -0.67 16.96
CA PHE A 289 -6.31 0.19 16.21
C PHE A 289 -4.85 -0.29 16.33
N GLU A 290 -4.60 -1.49 16.88
CA GLU A 290 -3.25 -1.96 17.17
C GLU A 290 -2.38 -1.86 15.92
N HIS A 291 -1.21 -1.24 16.05
CA HIS A 291 -0.21 -1.10 14.99
C HIS A 291 -0.68 -0.40 13.70
N MET A 292 -1.81 0.31 13.74
CA MET A 292 -2.42 0.92 12.55
C MET A 292 -1.44 1.76 11.73
N PHE A 293 -0.56 2.54 12.37
CA PHE A 293 0.42 3.41 11.71
C PHE A 293 1.87 3.06 12.05
N GLU A 294 2.13 1.90 12.66
CA GLU A 294 3.51 1.54 13.02
C GLU A 294 4.38 1.52 11.76
N ASN A 295 5.52 2.19 11.82
CA ASN A 295 6.46 2.39 10.70
C ASN A 295 5.86 3.06 9.45
N ALA A 296 4.67 3.68 9.53
CA ALA A 296 4.13 4.56 8.48
C ALA A 296 4.87 5.90 8.51
N VAL A 297 6.16 5.89 8.13
CA VAL A 297 7.12 6.97 8.45
C VAL A 297 6.68 8.35 7.99
N SER A 298 5.92 8.48 6.89
CA SER A 298 5.48 9.77 6.33
C SER A 298 4.18 10.30 6.92
N PHE A 299 3.44 9.51 7.70
CA PHE A 299 2.09 9.86 8.14
C PHE A 299 2.12 11.02 9.16
N ASN A 300 1.45 12.13 8.83
CA ASN A 300 1.33 13.31 9.70
C ASN A 300 0.01 14.06 9.46
N GLN A 301 -1.12 13.35 9.59
CA GLN A 301 -2.45 13.91 9.28
C GLN A 301 -3.30 14.04 10.55
N PRO A 302 -4.15 15.09 10.64
CA PRO A 302 -4.92 15.36 11.84
C PRO A 302 -5.94 14.25 12.09
N ILE A 303 -5.81 13.61 13.26
CA ILE A 303 -6.71 12.53 13.74
C ILE A 303 -7.16 12.75 15.19
N GLY A 304 -6.92 13.96 15.73
CA GLY A 304 -7.33 14.31 17.09
C GLY A 304 -8.84 14.27 17.30
N ASN A 305 -9.63 14.40 16.24
CA ASN A 305 -11.09 14.37 16.27
C ASN A 305 -11.69 12.95 16.33
N TRP A 306 -10.89 11.90 16.21
CA TRP A 306 -11.38 10.52 16.29
C TRP A 306 -11.95 10.17 17.66
N ASP A 307 -13.04 9.43 17.68
CA ASP A 307 -13.58 8.79 18.88
C ASP A 307 -12.88 7.44 19.09
N VAL A 308 -11.99 7.39 20.08
CA VAL A 308 -11.27 6.17 20.50
C VAL A 308 -11.88 5.52 21.75
N SER A 309 -13.07 5.96 22.17
CA SER A 309 -13.68 5.54 23.44
C SER A 309 -14.22 4.12 23.44
N LYS A 310 -14.10 3.39 22.32
CA LYS A 310 -14.46 1.98 22.15
C LYS A 310 -13.28 1.04 22.00
N ALA A 311 -12.04 1.54 21.94
CA ALA A 311 -10.85 0.68 21.86
C ALA A 311 -10.81 -0.29 23.05
N ASP A 312 -10.66 -1.60 22.79
CA ASP A 312 -10.78 -2.68 23.80
C ASP A 312 -9.75 -3.83 23.67
N TYR A 313 -8.92 -3.86 22.62
CA TYR A 313 -8.11 -5.04 22.27
C TYR A 313 -6.78 -5.23 23.06
N PHE A 314 -6.26 -6.47 23.02
CA PHE A 314 -5.21 -7.13 23.84
C PHE A 314 -3.91 -6.33 24.09
N ALA A 315 -3.53 -5.39 23.22
CA ALA A 315 -2.27 -4.65 23.33
C ALA A 315 -2.43 -3.12 23.45
N GLY A 316 -3.63 -2.57 23.63
CA GLY A 316 -3.81 -1.12 23.78
C GLY A 316 -3.63 -0.32 22.49
N LEU A 317 -3.25 0.95 22.62
CA LEU A 317 -3.09 1.92 21.51
C LEU A 317 -1.63 1.95 21.03
N ASN A 318 -1.10 0.78 20.63
CA ASN A 318 0.23 0.68 20.02
C ASN A 318 0.23 1.13 18.56
N MET A 319 -0.08 2.40 18.30
CA MET A 319 -0.39 2.88 16.95
C MET A 319 0.80 3.50 16.21
N PHE A 320 1.74 4.13 16.93
CA PHE A 320 2.66 5.11 16.34
C PHE A 320 4.15 4.75 16.49
N ALA A 321 4.47 3.51 16.85
CA ALA A 321 5.86 3.07 16.92
C ALA A 321 6.54 3.27 15.55
N GLY A 322 7.66 3.99 15.49
CA GLY A 322 8.39 4.28 14.26
C GLY A 322 7.71 5.26 13.28
N THR A 323 6.54 5.83 13.62
CA THR A 323 5.85 6.85 12.81
C THR A 323 6.55 8.20 12.97
N SER A 324 7.76 8.30 12.43
CA SER A 324 8.73 9.37 12.73
C SER A 324 8.34 10.79 12.31
N HIS A 325 7.36 10.97 11.42
CA HIS A 325 6.83 12.29 11.06
C HIS A 325 5.52 12.67 11.77
N PHE A 326 4.94 11.77 12.57
CA PHE A 326 3.66 12.02 13.21
C PHE A 326 3.76 13.05 14.34
N ASP A 327 3.32 14.27 14.07
CA ASP A 327 3.33 15.39 15.02
C ASP A 327 1.95 16.07 15.07
N GLN A 328 0.95 15.33 15.54
CA GLN A 328 -0.42 15.84 15.66
C GLN A 328 -0.90 15.82 17.11
N ASP A 329 -1.77 16.77 17.42
CA ASP A 329 -2.39 16.83 18.75
C ASP A 329 -3.52 15.79 18.87
N ILE A 330 -3.30 14.85 19.78
CA ILE A 330 -4.24 13.77 20.15
C ILE A 330 -4.77 13.91 21.59
N SER A 331 -4.62 15.10 22.19
CA SER A 331 -5.05 15.35 23.58
C SER A 331 -6.56 15.36 23.78
N SER A 332 -7.35 15.41 22.70
CA SER A 332 -8.81 15.29 22.74
C SER A 332 -9.33 13.86 22.85
N TRP A 333 -8.46 12.85 22.72
CA TRP A 333 -8.87 11.45 22.75
C TRP A 333 -9.44 11.01 24.11
N ASN A 334 -10.68 10.53 24.11
CA ASN A 334 -11.34 9.97 25.29
C ASN A 334 -11.08 8.46 25.43
N ILE A 335 -9.98 8.09 26.07
CA ILE A 335 -9.57 6.69 26.26
C ILE A 335 -10.29 6.11 27.49
N LYS A 336 -11.18 5.12 27.30
CA LYS A 336 -11.95 4.50 28.40
C LYS A 336 -11.27 3.24 28.93
N LEU A 337 -10.81 3.26 30.19
CA LEU A 337 -10.11 2.13 30.81
C LEU A 337 -10.96 0.87 30.93
N GLN A 338 -12.26 1.03 31.19
CA GLN A 338 -13.21 -0.07 31.38
C GLN A 338 -13.36 -1.01 30.17
N ASN A 339 -12.83 -0.62 29.01
CA ASN A 339 -12.86 -1.43 27.82
C ASN A 339 -11.69 -2.43 27.76
N PHE A 340 -10.62 -2.22 28.52
CA PHE A 340 -9.45 -3.10 28.46
C PHE A 340 -9.64 -4.27 29.43
N ASN A 341 -9.71 -5.49 28.88
CA ASN A 341 -9.90 -6.73 29.65
C ASN A 341 -8.63 -7.23 30.38
N TRP A 342 -7.52 -6.49 30.30
CA TRP A 342 -6.19 -6.91 30.76
C TRP A 342 -5.58 -5.88 31.71
N ASN A 343 -4.62 -6.33 32.53
CA ASN A 343 -4.00 -5.51 33.58
C ASN A 343 -3.01 -4.44 33.04
N THR A 344 -2.76 -4.35 31.73
CA THR A 344 -1.78 -3.44 31.17
C THR A 344 -2.21 -2.85 29.83
N ILE A 345 -2.22 -1.52 29.72
CA ILE A 345 -2.42 -0.78 28.46
C ILE A 345 -1.06 -0.41 27.88
N TYR A 346 -0.88 -0.50 26.57
CA TYR A 346 0.36 -0.06 25.92
C TYR A 346 0.08 1.12 24.99
N PHE A 347 0.91 2.16 25.12
CA PHE A 347 0.99 3.30 24.21
C PHE A 347 2.36 3.26 23.53
N GLY A 348 2.37 2.91 22.25
CA GLY A 348 3.60 2.79 21.48
C GLY A 348 3.92 4.08 20.73
N PHE A 349 4.82 4.86 21.30
CA PHE A 349 5.39 6.06 20.68
C PHE A 349 6.90 5.94 20.44
N LYS A 350 7.45 4.74 20.55
CA LYS A 350 8.88 4.49 20.35
C LYS A 350 9.29 5.03 18.98
N ASN A 351 10.18 6.03 18.96
CA ASN A 351 10.62 6.71 17.74
C ASN A 351 9.48 7.38 16.92
N ALA A 352 8.37 7.75 17.56
CA ALA A 352 7.33 8.57 16.94
C ALA A 352 7.78 10.02 16.77
N GLY A 353 7.15 10.75 15.86
CA GLY A 353 7.46 12.14 15.52
C GLY A 353 6.89 13.21 16.47
N LEU A 354 6.27 12.82 17.58
CA LEU A 354 5.54 13.78 18.43
C LEU A 354 6.47 14.87 18.93
N SER A 355 6.15 16.13 18.60
CA SER A 355 6.87 17.28 19.12
C SER A 355 6.75 17.35 20.64
N CYS A 356 7.66 18.11 21.23
CA CYS A 356 7.63 18.40 22.66
C CYS A 356 6.27 18.95 23.12
N THR A 357 5.61 19.77 22.28
CA THR A 357 4.30 20.33 22.58
C THR A 357 3.22 19.25 22.58
N ASN A 358 3.12 18.47 21.51
CA ASN A 358 2.07 17.46 21.37
C ASN A 358 2.24 16.32 22.38
N TYR A 359 3.47 15.89 22.67
CA TYR A 359 3.71 14.90 23.72
C TYR A 359 3.39 15.44 25.13
N SER A 360 3.71 16.71 25.41
CA SER A 360 3.32 17.35 26.68
C SER A 360 1.80 17.42 26.84
N ASN A 361 1.08 17.79 25.78
CA ASN A 361 -0.38 17.82 25.76
C ASN A 361 -0.98 16.44 25.99
N PHE A 362 -0.43 15.41 25.33
CA PHE A 362 -0.83 14.02 25.54
C PHE A 362 -0.70 13.60 27.01
N LEU A 363 0.46 13.82 27.65
CA LEU A 363 0.65 13.47 29.06
C LEU A 363 -0.37 14.14 29.99
N ILE A 364 -0.64 15.42 29.77
CA ILE A 364 -1.59 16.21 30.56
C ILE A 364 -3.02 15.67 30.36
N ALA A 365 -3.45 15.48 29.12
CA ALA A 365 -4.79 15.00 28.81
C ALA A 365 -5.01 13.58 29.32
N LEU A 366 -4.03 12.71 29.12
CA LEU A 366 -4.04 11.34 29.59
C LEU A 366 -4.24 11.32 31.12
N ASN A 367 -3.43 12.06 31.88
CA ASN A 367 -3.58 12.15 33.34
C ASN A 367 -4.95 12.68 33.81
N ASN A 368 -5.51 13.64 33.07
CA ASN A 368 -6.80 14.26 33.38
C ASN A 368 -8.00 13.48 32.86
N ASN A 369 -7.80 12.30 32.26
CA ASN A 369 -8.87 11.52 31.68
C ASN A 369 -9.90 11.13 32.77
N PRO A 370 -11.18 11.49 32.61
CA PRO A 370 -12.18 11.36 33.67
C PRO A 370 -12.48 9.90 34.03
N THR A 371 -12.14 8.94 33.17
CA THR A 371 -12.37 7.51 33.43
C THR A 371 -11.40 6.95 34.48
N TRP A 372 -10.39 7.73 34.88
CA TRP A 372 -9.27 7.29 35.73
C TRP A 372 -9.40 7.68 37.20
N ALA A 373 -10.41 8.48 37.55
CA ALA A 373 -10.56 9.03 38.89
C ALA A 373 -10.96 7.97 39.93
N ASN A 374 -11.56 6.86 39.50
CA ASN A 374 -12.22 5.87 40.37
C ASN A 374 -11.75 4.42 40.18
N SER A 375 -10.78 4.13 39.30
CA SER A 375 -10.31 2.75 39.06
C SER A 375 -9.16 2.37 39.98
N THR A 376 -9.25 1.21 40.61
CA THR A 376 -8.19 0.58 41.44
C THR A 376 -7.14 -0.17 40.63
N ILE A 377 -7.32 -0.25 39.30
CA ILE A 377 -6.42 -0.93 38.36
C ILE A 377 -6.19 0.01 37.19
N THR A 378 -4.92 0.25 36.87
CA THR A 378 -4.39 0.18 35.50
C THR A 378 -2.91 0.52 35.53
N SER A 379 -2.06 -0.51 35.62
CA SER A 379 -0.70 -0.36 35.10
C SER A 379 -0.77 -0.19 33.58
N GLY A 380 0.20 0.50 33.01
CA GLY A 380 0.30 0.70 31.57
C GLY A 380 1.74 0.97 31.20
N THR A 381 2.10 0.81 29.94
CA THR A 381 3.41 1.20 29.42
C THR A 381 3.24 2.30 28.40
N ILE A 382 4.00 3.37 28.56
CA ILE A 382 4.18 4.39 27.52
C ILE A 382 5.62 4.25 27.06
N ASP A 383 5.82 3.60 25.92
CA ASP A 383 7.14 3.55 25.28
C ASP A 383 7.31 4.84 24.47
N ALA A 384 7.95 5.82 25.08
CA ALA A 384 8.15 7.16 24.54
C ALA A 384 9.64 7.40 24.23
N ALA A 385 10.38 6.34 23.88
CA ALA A 385 11.77 6.45 23.51
C ALA A 385 11.98 7.48 22.39
N GLY A 386 12.83 8.48 22.67
CA GLY A 386 13.15 9.58 21.75
C GLY A 386 12.24 10.80 21.87
N LEU A 387 11.16 10.72 22.65
CA LEU A 387 10.27 11.85 22.90
C LEU A 387 10.78 12.74 24.03
N VAL A 388 10.33 13.99 23.98
CA VAL A 388 10.69 15.02 24.94
C VAL A 388 9.41 15.68 25.43
N TYR A 389 9.30 15.94 26.73
CA TYR A 389 8.21 16.75 27.29
C TYR A 389 8.77 18.00 27.97
N SER A 390 7.92 19.01 28.13
CA SER A 390 8.27 20.22 28.87
C SER A 390 7.10 20.70 29.73
N THR A 391 7.24 21.90 30.31
CA THR A 391 6.28 22.53 31.23
C THR A 391 6.19 21.87 32.61
N PRO A 392 5.97 22.66 33.68
CA PRO A 392 5.66 22.10 35.01
C PRO A 392 4.42 21.20 35.00
N GLN A 393 3.41 21.51 34.19
CA GLN A 393 2.15 20.78 34.12
C GLN A 393 2.36 19.37 33.57
N ALA A 394 3.11 19.19 32.47
CA ALA A 394 3.36 17.86 31.94
C ALA A 394 4.30 17.04 32.85
N MET A 395 5.25 17.70 33.53
CA MET A 395 6.07 17.06 34.56
C MET A 395 5.22 16.50 35.71
N LEU A 396 4.25 17.28 36.20
CA LEU A 396 3.31 16.84 37.23
C LEU A 396 2.41 15.70 36.71
N ALA A 397 1.87 15.83 35.49
CA ALA A 397 1.02 14.82 34.87
C ALA A 397 1.77 13.47 34.72
N ARG A 398 3.02 13.51 34.22
CA ARG A 398 3.89 12.33 34.10
C ARG A 398 4.16 11.68 35.46
N ALA A 399 4.47 12.47 36.49
CA ALA A 399 4.69 11.95 37.84
C ALA A 399 3.41 11.31 38.42
N GLN A 400 2.25 11.91 38.18
CA GLN A 400 0.95 11.38 38.60
C GLN A 400 0.58 10.09 37.86
N LEU A 401 0.88 10.00 36.56
CA LEU A 401 0.76 8.77 35.76
C LEU A 401 1.59 7.63 36.36
N ILE A 402 2.86 7.89 36.70
CA ILE A 402 3.73 6.90 37.35
C ILE A 402 3.17 6.46 38.70
N ASN A 403 2.67 7.41 39.51
CA ASN A 403 2.01 7.09 40.79
C ASN A 403 0.73 6.26 40.62
N LYS A 404 0.06 6.37 39.46
CA LYS A 404 -1.09 5.54 39.07
C LYS A 404 -0.69 4.15 38.54
N GLY A 405 0.61 3.86 38.41
CA GLY A 405 1.14 2.56 37.97
C GLY A 405 1.63 2.49 36.53
N PHE A 406 1.72 3.62 35.81
CA PHE A 406 2.30 3.64 34.47
C PHE A 406 3.82 3.50 34.51
N ASN A 407 4.34 2.61 33.67
CA ASN A 407 5.74 2.53 33.29
C ASN A 407 5.99 3.41 32.07
N ILE A 408 6.53 4.62 32.29
CA ILE A 408 6.88 5.55 31.21
C ILE A 408 8.38 5.45 30.96
N ILE A 409 8.76 5.05 29.75
CA ILE A 409 10.16 4.77 29.40
C ILE A 409 10.63 5.61 28.21
N GLY A 410 11.90 6.01 28.24
CA GLY A 410 12.62 6.57 27.10
C GLY A 410 12.34 8.04 26.77
N ASP A 411 11.40 8.70 27.45
CA ASP A 411 11.19 10.14 27.33
C ASP A 411 12.17 10.95 28.19
N SER A 412 12.33 12.23 27.89
CA SER A 412 13.18 13.15 28.65
C SER A 412 12.53 14.52 28.86
N TYR A 413 12.90 15.21 29.93
CA TYR A 413 12.45 16.56 30.22
C TYR A 413 13.41 17.60 29.67
N ILE A 414 12.88 18.65 29.03
CA ILE A 414 13.62 19.90 28.74
C ILE A 414 12.88 21.13 29.29
N SER A 415 13.63 22.16 29.67
CA SER A 415 13.07 23.42 30.14
C SER A 415 12.55 24.26 28.96
N GLY A 416 11.32 23.97 28.54
CA GLY A 416 10.63 24.63 27.45
C GLY A 416 10.77 23.90 26.11
N CYS A 417 9.66 23.79 25.38
CA CYS A 417 9.67 23.28 24.00
C CYS A 417 10.29 24.34 23.09
N PHE A 418 11.62 24.38 23.01
CA PHE A 418 12.25 25.15 21.95
C PHE A 418 11.92 24.49 20.62
N LEU A 419 11.28 25.25 19.72
CA LEU A 419 11.18 24.87 18.31
C LEU A 419 12.60 24.74 17.78
N SER A 420 13.13 23.53 17.78
CA SER A 420 14.32 23.23 17.00
C SER A 420 13.86 23.22 15.55
N THR A 421 13.95 24.36 14.86
CA THR A 421 14.15 24.35 13.40
C THR A 421 15.54 23.81 13.12
N ARG A 422 15.76 22.51 13.40
CA ARG A 422 16.79 21.79 12.68
C ARG A 422 16.20 21.55 11.29
N GLU A 423 16.31 22.57 10.45
CA GLU A 423 16.60 22.27 9.06
C GLU A 423 17.84 21.38 9.08
N ALA A 424 17.63 20.08 8.84
CA ALA A 424 18.69 19.23 8.33
C ALA A 424 18.95 19.62 6.87
N SER A 425 19.20 20.91 6.62
CA SER A 425 20.12 21.27 5.55
C SER A 425 21.46 20.71 6.03
N PRO A 426 22.08 19.75 5.33
CA PRO A 426 23.44 19.39 5.64
C PRO A 426 24.23 20.69 5.59
N LYS A 427 24.64 21.21 6.75
CA LYS A 427 25.61 22.29 6.85
C LYS A 427 26.93 21.74 6.32
N THR A 428 27.04 21.63 5.00
CA THR A 428 28.33 21.78 4.35
C THR A 428 28.72 23.23 4.62
N LYS A 429 29.84 23.40 5.33
CA LYS A 429 30.49 24.71 5.48
C LYS A 429 31.00 25.15 4.11
N THR A 430 30.12 25.59 3.24
CA THR A 430 30.49 26.35 2.05
C THR A 430 30.36 27.81 2.45
N SER A 431 31.42 28.58 2.21
CA SER A 431 31.52 29.98 2.61
C SER A 431 31.78 30.82 1.37
N ALA A 432 31.00 31.89 1.21
CA ALA A 432 31.20 32.88 0.16
C ALA A 432 31.82 34.15 0.79
N TYR A 433 33.04 34.50 0.38
CA TYR A 433 33.80 35.59 0.99
C TYR A 433 34.65 36.38 -0.02
N PRO A 434 34.87 37.70 0.20
CA PRO A 434 34.27 38.51 1.25
C PRO A 434 32.76 38.71 1.02
N ASN A 435 31.99 38.80 2.11
CA ASN A 435 30.58 39.14 2.09
C ASN A 435 30.29 40.02 3.32
N PRO A 436 30.10 41.35 3.18
CA PRO A 436 29.87 42.06 1.92
C PRO A 436 31.09 42.09 0.96
N THR A 437 30.84 42.17 -0.36
CA THR A 437 31.87 42.25 -1.42
C THR A 437 31.80 43.59 -2.16
N THR A 438 32.90 44.02 -2.78
CA THR A 438 32.94 45.14 -3.74
C THR A 438 32.84 44.66 -5.20
N GLY A 439 32.78 43.34 -5.44
CA GLY A 439 32.70 42.76 -6.78
C GLY A 439 33.07 41.28 -6.79
N VAL A 440 34.34 40.96 -6.54
CA VAL A 440 34.82 39.58 -6.61
C VAL A 440 34.50 38.81 -5.33
N ILE A 441 33.97 37.61 -5.47
CA ILE A 441 33.66 36.69 -4.38
C ILE A 441 34.27 35.31 -4.63
N ASN A 442 34.87 34.74 -3.60
CA ASN A 442 35.32 33.35 -3.58
C ASN A 442 34.25 32.49 -2.94
N VAL A 443 33.97 31.35 -3.57
CA VAL A 443 32.97 30.39 -3.11
C VAL A 443 33.60 29.00 -3.08
N GLU A 444 33.63 28.39 -1.90
CA GLU A 444 34.03 26.99 -1.76
C GLU A 444 32.81 26.10 -1.98
N SER A 445 32.89 25.13 -2.90
CA SER A 445 31.83 24.15 -3.21
C SER A 445 32.25 22.74 -2.80
N SER A 446 31.28 21.95 -2.32
CA SER A 446 31.51 20.57 -1.88
C SER A 446 31.37 19.53 -3.01
N VAL A 447 30.71 19.91 -4.11
CA VAL A 447 30.42 19.09 -5.29
C VAL A 447 30.55 19.91 -6.58
N ASP A 448 30.58 19.23 -7.72
CA ASP A 448 30.39 19.86 -9.02
C ASP A 448 28.89 20.09 -9.22
N GLU A 449 28.44 21.35 -9.33
CA GLU A 449 27.03 21.69 -9.49
C GLU A 449 26.80 22.98 -10.28
N ASN A 450 25.61 23.09 -10.90
CA ASN A 450 25.16 24.33 -11.51
C ASN A 450 24.54 25.24 -10.44
N VAL A 451 25.06 26.46 -10.33
CA VAL A 451 24.62 27.48 -9.39
C VAL A 451 24.02 28.66 -10.14
N TYR A 452 22.83 29.04 -9.73
CA TYR A 452 22.03 30.10 -10.31
C TYR A 452 22.15 31.36 -9.43
N LEU A 453 22.54 32.47 -10.04
CA LEU A 453 22.61 33.78 -9.41
C LEU A 453 21.32 34.56 -9.67
N TYR A 454 20.66 35.04 -8.62
CA TYR A 454 19.44 35.83 -8.66
C TYR A 454 19.66 37.23 -8.09
N ASP A 455 18.91 38.22 -8.60
CA ASP A 455 18.78 39.54 -7.97
C ASP A 455 17.82 39.51 -6.76
N ASN A 456 17.73 40.63 -6.03
CA ASN A 456 16.83 40.77 -4.88
C ASN A 456 15.32 40.73 -5.24
N ASN A 457 14.97 40.78 -6.53
CA ASN A 457 13.60 40.63 -7.02
C ASN A 457 13.29 39.19 -7.46
N GLY A 458 14.26 38.27 -7.35
CA GLY A 458 14.11 36.87 -7.74
C GLY A 458 14.32 36.59 -9.23
N ASN A 459 14.83 37.56 -10.01
CA ASN A 459 15.14 37.34 -11.42
C ASN A 459 16.49 36.63 -11.56
N LEU A 460 16.56 35.63 -12.44
CA LEU A 460 17.80 34.92 -12.76
C LEU A 460 18.74 35.83 -13.55
N ILE A 461 19.93 36.09 -13.00
CA ILE A 461 21.00 36.88 -13.63
C ILE A 461 21.92 35.99 -14.45
N LYS A 462 22.39 34.87 -13.87
CA LYS A 462 23.44 34.04 -14.47
C LYS A 462 23.40 32.60 -13.95
N ASN A 463 23.78 31.65 -14.80
CA ASN A 463 24.10 30.28 -14.41
C ASN A 463 25.63 30.09 -14.41
N ILE A 464 26.16 29.46 -13.35
CA ILE A 464 27.58 29.29 -13.11
C ILE A 464 27.82 27.84 -12.71
N LEU A 465 28.74 27.16 -13.41
CA LEU A 465 29.19 25.85 -12.99
C LEU A 465 30.24 26.01 -11.89
N PHE A 466 29.92 25.59 -10.67
CA PHE A 466 30.92 25.46 -9.61
C PHE A 466 31.50 24.06 -9.62
N ARG A 467 32.83 23.99 -9.59
CA ARG A 467 33.57 22.74 -9.39
C ARG A 467 33.80 22.53 -7.90
N LYS A 468 33.90 21.28 -7.47
CA LYS A 468 34.33 20.92 -6.11
C LYS A 468 35.65 21.62 -5.78
N GLY A 469 35.69 22.35 -4.67
CA GLY A 469 36.82 23.19 -4.27
C GLY A 469 36.52 24.69 -4.38
N LYS A 470 37.56 25.51 -4.57
CA LYS A 470 37.43 26.97 -4.61
C LYS A 470 37.06 27.46 -6.01
N ASN A 471 35.98 28.24 -6.07
CA ASN A 471 35.51 28.94 -7.26
C ASN A 471 35.57 30.44 -7.02
N THR A 472 35.65 31.22 -8.09
CA THR A 472 35.63 32.69 -8.02
C THR A 472 34.57 33.20 -8.98
N THR A 473 33.74 34.14 -8.51
CA THR A 473 32.74 34.83 -9.33
C THR A 473 32.94 36.33 -9.22
N ASP A 474 32.79 37.02 -10.34
CA ASP A 474 32.88 38.47 -10.41
C ASP A 474 31.47 39.07 -10.52
N LEU A 475 31.11 39.93 -9.57
CA LEU A 475 29.89 40.71 -9.55
C LEU A 475 30.12 42.19 -9.85
N THR A 476 31.32 42.60 -10.27
CA THR A 476 31.72 44.01 -10.45
C THR A 476 30.80 44.76 -11.40
N GLU A 477 30.28 44.10 -12.44
CA GLU A 477 29.38 44.69 -13.44
C GLU A 477 27.93 44.89 -12.96
N TYR A 478 27.53 44.27 -11.84
CA TYR A 478 26.15 44.37 -11.33
C TYR A 478 25.99 45.52 -10.31
N PRO A 479 24.81 46.13 -10.16
CA PRO A 479 24.59 47.20 -9.17
C PRO A 479 24.89 46.78 -7.72
N SER A 480 25.14 47.73 -6.82
CA SER A 480 25.15 47.45 -5.37
C SER A 480 23.79 46.92 -4.94
N GLY A 481 23.77 45.91 -4.08
CA GLY A 481 22.53 45.23 -3.68
C GLY A 481 22.74 43.80 -3.18
N ASP A 482 21.62 43.15 -2.85
CA ASP A 482 21.59 41.77 -2.41
C ASP A 482 21.39 40.81 -3.58
N TYR A 483 22.15 39.73 -3.58
CA TYR A 483 22.13 38.67 -4.56
C TYR A 483 21.99 37.31 -3.90
N ILE A 484 21.42 36.34 -4.61
CA ILE A 484 21.25 34.98 -4.11
C ILE A 484 21.92 34.01 -5.08
N PHE A 485 22.86 33.22 -4.57
CA PHE A 485 23.31 32.02 -5.26
C PHE A 485 22.51 30.81 -4.78
N LYS A 486 21.98 30.01 -5.71
CA LYS A 486 21.21 28.80 -5.43
C LYS A 486 21.66 27.66 -6.34
N GLY A 487 22.08 26.54 -5.76
CA GLY A 487 22.34 25.26 -6.40
C GLY A 487 21.61 24.13 -5.66
N ASP A 488 21.88 22.88 -6.02
CA ASP A 488 21.27 21.71 -5.39
C ASP A 488 21.82 21.50 -3.96
N THR A 489 23.08 21.89 -3.71
CA THR A 489 23.72 21.81 -2.39
C THR A 489 24.14 23.18 -1.82
N PHE A 490 23.79 24.26 -2.53
CA PHE A 490 24.31 25.60 -2.29
C PHE A 490 23.19 26.64 -2.14
N PHE A 491 23.20 27.42 -1.06
CA PHE A 491 22.33 28.60 -0.92
C PHE A 491 23.05 29.69 -0.13
N HIS A 492 23.33 30.84 -0.73
CA HIS A 492 23.99 31.97 -0.06
C HIS A 492 23.43 33.31 -0.52
N LYS A 493 23.19 34.20 0.45
CA LYS A 493 22.92 35.62 0.22
C LYS A 493 24.24 36.39 0.20
N ILE A 494 24.50 37.15 -0.87
CA ILE A 494 25.67 38.02 -1.04
C ILE A 494 25.22 39.47 -1.05
N THR A 495 25.85 40.31 -0.24
CA THR A 495 25.63 41.76 -0.27
C THR A 495 26.80 42.42 -0.98
N LYS A 496 26.54 43.08 -2.11
CA LYS A 496 27.53 43.92 -2.80
C LYS A 496 27.38 45.38 -2.35
N GLN A 497 28.46 45.95 -1.81
CA GLN A 497 28.54 47.37 -1.44
C GLN A 497 28.74 48.25 -2.66
#